data_AF-A0AAD6QGD7-F1
#
_entry.id   AF-A0AAD6QGD7-F1
#
_cell.length_a   1.000
_cell.length_b   1.000
_cell.length_c   1.000
_cell.angle_alpha   90.00
_cell.angle_beta   90.00
_cell.angle_gamma   90.00
#
_symmetry.space_group_name_H-M   'P 1'
#
loop_
_entity.id
_entity.type
_entity.pdbx_description
1 polymer ?
#
loop_
_entity_poly.entity_id
_entity_poly.type
_entity_poly.pdbx_seq_one_letter_code
_entity_poly.pdbx_strand_id
1 'polypeptide(L)'
;MASSASGTQVRASHILIKHEGSRRKASWKDPEGRVIKNTTRDSAISQLKAIREDIVSGKAKFEDVASRISDCSSAKRGGDLGAEPEVHLCCG
;
A
#
# COMPACT_ATOMS: atom_id res chain seq x y z
N MET A 1 11.76 -31.29 -19.80
CA MET A 1 10.33 -31.35 -19.43
C MET A 1 10.17 -30.82 -18.01
N ALA A 2 9.48 -29.68 -17.82
CA ALA A 2 8.88 -29.30 -16.53
C ALA A 2 7.86 -28.17 -16.74
N SER A 3 6.60 -28.59 -16.86
CA SER A 3 5.40 -27.99 -16.26
C SER A 3 4.98 -26.56 -16.64
N SER A 4 4.06 -26.51 -17.58
CA SER A 4 3.08 -25.45 -17.78
C SER A 4 2.32 -25.13 -16.49
N ALA A 5 2.47 -23.91 -15.96
CA ALA A 5 1.53 -23.31 -15.02
C ALA A 5 0.74 -22.23 -15.76
N SER A 6 -0.41 -22.63 -16.30
CA SER A 6 -1.45 -21.74 -16.79
C SER A 6 -2.14 -21.05 -15.60
N GLY A 7 -1.49 -20.04 -15.05
CA GLY A 7 -2.04 -19.12 -14.08
C GLY A 7 -1.41 -17.76 -14.30
N THR A 8 -2.19 -16.78 -14.70
CA THR A 8 -1.78 -15.38 -14.89
C THR A 8 -1.28 -14.81 -13.57
N GLN A 9 0.02 -15.00 -13.31
CA GLN A 9 0.67 -14.42 -12.15
C GLN A 9 0.82 -12.93 -12.39
N VAL A 10 0.19 -12.12 -11.54
CA VAL A 10 0.24 -10.66 -11.62
C VAL A 10 1.12 -10.13 -10.52
N ARG A 11 2.01 -9.20 -10.89
CA ARG A 11 2.81 -8.47 -9.90
C ARG A 11 2.07 -7.19 -9.55
N ALA A 12 1.83 -7.00 -8.26
CA ALA A 12 1.16 -5.81 -7.76
C ALA A 12 1.97 -5.15 -6.64
N SER A 13 1.87 -3.83 -6.61
CA SER A 13 2.39 -3.01 -5.51
C SER A 13 1.26 -2.15 -4.97
N HIS A 14 1.26 -1.90 -3.67
CA HIS A 14 0.21 -1.10 -3.03
C HIS A 14 0.76 -0.05 -2.06
N ILE A 15 -0.03 0.99 -1.83
CA ILE A 15 0.19 1.99 -0.80
C ILE A 15 -1.00 1.93 0.14
N LEU A 16 -0.76 1.53 1.39
CA LEU A 16 -1.80 1.48 2.40
C LEU A 16 -1.64 2.66 3.36
N ILE A 17 -2.64 3.53 3.44
CA ILE A 17 -2.70 4.59 4.44
C ILE A 17 -3.78 4.23 5.44
N LYS A 18 -3.40 4.01 6.71
CA LYS A 18 -4.36 3.75 7.78
C LYS A 18 -4.94 5.06 8.30
N HIS A 19 -6.16 4.99 8.81
CA HIS A 19 -6.86 6.12 9.41
C HIS A 19 -7.59 5.68 10.69
N GLU A 20 -8.28 6.60 11.33
CA GLU A 20 -8.97 6.40 12.60
C GLU A 20 -10.03 5.28 12.56
N GLY A 21 -10.52 4.94 11.37
CA GLY A 21 -11.49 3.86 11.13
C GLY A 21 -10.87 2.51 10.78
N SER A 22 -9.53 2.43 10.66
CA SER A 22 -8.85 1.17 10.40
C SER A 22 -9.00 0.21 11.58
N ARG A 23 -9.27 -1.08 11.29
CA ARG A 23 -9.41 -2.13 12.31
C ARG A 23 -8.19 -2.23 13.23
N ARG A 24 -7.00 -2.13 12.64
CA ARG A 24 -5.73 -2.01 13.36
C ARG A 24 -5.18 -0.61 13.18
N LYS A 25 -5.33 0.23 14.20
CA LYS A 25 -4.83 1.62 14.22
C LYS A 25 -3.35 1.69 14.60
N ALA A 26 -2.53 0.74 14.17
CA ALA A 26 -1.11 0.68 14.47
C ALA A 26 -0.35 0.23 13.23
N SER A 27 0.85 0.76 13.05
CA SER A 27 1.74 0.50 11.92
C SER A 27 3.17 0.33 12.41
N TRP A 28 4.04 -0.19 11.55
CA TRP A 28 5.48 -0.26 11.82
C TRP A 28 6.08 1.14 12.06
N LYS A 29 5.48 2.17 11.45
CA LYS A 29 5.90 3.57 11.57
C LYS A 29 5.29 4.29 12.76
N ASP A 30 4.14 3.80 13.22
CA ASP A 30 3.39 4.36 14.34
C ASP A 30 2.86 3.19 15.21
N PRO A 31 3.72 2.62 16.06
CA PRO A 31 3.37 1.45 16.87
C PRO A 31 2.30 1.77 17.92
N GLU A 32 2.24 3.01 18.41
CA GLU A 32 1.23 3.47 19.37
C GLU A 32 -0.08 3.92 18.70
N GLY A 33 -0.04 4.15 17.38
CA GLY A 33 -1.20 4.51 16.59
C GLY A 33 -1.68 5.94 16.76
N ARG A 34 -0.83 6.86 17.27
CA ARG A 34 -1.23 8.24 17.55
C ARG A 34 -1.59 8.99 16.28
N VAL A 35 -0.77 8.87 15.24
CA VAL A 35 -0.97 9.49 13.93
C VAL A 35 -2.16 8.85 13.23
N ILE A 36 -2.26 7.52 13.28
CA ILE A 36 -3.36 6.78 12.63
C ILE A 36 -4.71 7.11 13.27
N LYS A 37 -4.78 7.20 14.60
CA LYS A 37 -5.99 7.61 15.34
C LYS A 37 -6.40 9.04 15.06
N ASN A 38 -5.44 9.93 14.79
CA ASN A 38 -5.69 11.34 14.48
C ASN A 38 -5.94 11.60 12.99
N THR A 39 -5.69 10.60 12.13
CA THR A 39 -5.90 10.73 10.69
C THR A 39 -7.35 10.37 10.38
N THR A 40 -8.11 11.34 9.89
CA THR A 40 -9.49 11.09 9.48
C THR A 40 -9.57 10.35 8.14
N ARG A 41 -10.71 9.73 7.85
CA ARG A 41 -10.94 9.08 6.55
C ARG A 41 -10.73 10.06 5.38
N ASP A 42 -11.24 11.28 5.50
CA ASP A 42 -11.12 12.31 4.47
C ASP A 42 -9.67 12.78 4.28
N SER A 43 -8.91 12.92 5.37
CA SER A 43 -7.48 13.22 5.29
C SER A 43 -6.71 12.11 4.58
N ALA A 44 -6.99 10.85 4.90
CA ALA A 44 -6.38 9.71 4.21
C ALA A 44 -6.74 9.67 2.71
N ILE A 45 -8.00 9.94 2.35
CA ILE A 45 -8.43 10.03 0.95
C ILE A 45 -7.71 11.19 0.23
N SER A 46 -7.61 12.35 0.87
CA SER A 46 -6.94 13.52 0.29
C SER A 46 -5.45 13.27 0.08
N GLN A 47 -4.78 12.62 1.03
CA GLN A 47 -3.39 12.19 0.89
C GLN A 47 -3.22 11.20 -0.26
N LEU A 48 -4.09 10.18 -0.37
CA LEU A 48 -4.06 9.22 -1.47
C LEU A 48 -4.28 9.89 -2.84
N LYS A 49 -5.19 10.86 -2.93
CA LYS A 49 -5.42 11.63 -4.16
C LYS A 49 -4.19 12.45 -4.55
N ALA A 50 -3.61 13.19 -3.61
CA ALA A 50 -2.39 13.98 -3.86
C ALA A 50 -1.23 13.08 -4.31
N ILE A 51 -1.02 11.96 -3.61
CA ILE A 51 -0.02 10.94 -4.00
C ILE A 51 -0.28 10.41 -5.41
N ARG A 52 -1.54 10.08 -5.74
CA ARG A 52 -1.90 9.60 -7.06
C ARG A 52 -1.59 10.64 -8.13
N GLU A 53 -1.93 11.90 -7.89
CA GLU A 53 -1.64 13.00 -8.80
C GLU A 53 -0.13 13.21 -8.98
N ASP A 54 0.65 13.16 -7.90
CA ASP A 54 2.12 13.27 -7.96
C ASP A 54 2.76 12.10 -8.72
N ILE A 55 2.22 10.89 -8.59
CA ILE A 55 2.68 9.72 -9.33
C ILE A 55 2.30 9.82 -10.81
N VAL A 56 1.05 10.17 -11.10
CA VAL A 56 0.56 10.32 -12.49
C VAL A 56 1.26 11.47 -13.21
N SER A 57 1.57 12.55 -12.51
CA SER A 57 2.33 13.68 -13.05
C SER A 57 3.84 13.43 -13.13
N GLY A 58 4.33 12.30 -12.63
CA GLY A 58 5.75 11.93 -12.64
C GLY A 58 6.61 12.70 -11.63
N LYS A 59 6.01 13.46 -10.71
CA LYS A 59 6.72 14.19 -9.64
C LYS A 59 7.27 13.26 -8.56
N ALA A 60 6.62 12.12 -8.33
CA ALA A 60 7.04 11.13 -7.35
C ALA A 60 6.96 9.71 -7.93
N LYS A 61 7.91 8.84 -7.56
CA LYS A 61 7.84 7.42 -7.91
C LYS A 61 6.96 6.66 -6.91
N PHE A 62 6.17 5.71 -7.41
CA PHE A 62 5.32 4.87 -6.57
C PHE A 62 6.10 4.18 -5.46
N GLU A 63 7.28 3.64 -5.77
CA GLU A 63 8.14 2.91 -4.83
C GLU A 63 8.62 3.79 -3.68
N ASP A 64 8.99 5.04 -3.97
CA ASP A 64 9.43 6.02 -2.97
C ASP A 64 8.29 6.38 -2.03
N VAL A 65 7.10 6.63 -2.58
CA VAL A 65 5.93 6.96 -1.78
C VAL A 65 5.48 5.77 -0.95
N ALA A 66 5.46 4.57 -1.53
CA ALA A 66 5.14 3.33 -0.82
C ALA A 66 6.12 3.07 0.33
N SER A 67 7.42 3.28 0.11
CA SER A 67 8.44 3.09 1.16
C SER A 67 8.30 4.09 2.31
N ARG A 68 7.86 5.32 2.01
CA ARG A 68 7.74 6.40 3.01
C ARG A 68 6.41 6.39 3.74
N ILE A 69 5.31 6.06 3.07
CA ILE A 69 3.94 6.31 3.54
C ILE A 69 3.16 5.01 3.80
N SER A 70 3.51 3.90 3.15
CA SER A 70 2.73 2.66 3.31
C SER A 70 2.84 2.08 4.72
N ASP A 71 1.70 1.84 5.34
CA ASP A 71 1.55 1.26 6.69
C ASP A 71 1.58 -0.28 6.72
N CYS A 72 1.94 -0.89 5.58
CA CYS A 72 2.12 -2.31 5.41
C CYS A 72 3.61 -2.68 5.48
N SER A 73 3.93 -3.90 5.91
CA SER A 73 5.32 -4.40 5.95
C SER A 73 5.98 -4.47 4.56
N SER A 74 5.17 -4.47 3.50
CA SER A 74 5.62 -4.36 2.09
C SER A 74 6.29 -3.01 1.78
N ALA A 75 6.12 -1.98 2.62
CA ALA A 75 6.79 -0.69 2.47
C ALA A 75 8.31 -0.82 2.31
N LYS A 76 8.94 -1.78 3.01
CA LYS A 76 10.39 -2.04 2.91
C LYS A 76 10.85 -2.50 1.51
N ARG A 77 9.92 -2.94 0.66
CA ARG A 77 10.17 -3.36 -0.74
C ARG A 77 9.47 -2.43 -1.73
N GLY A 78 9.24 -1.17 -1.40
CA GLY A 78 8.53 -0.24 -2.29
C GLY A 78 7.06 -0.59 -2.50
N GLY A 79 6.44 -1.29 -1.54
CA GLY A 79 5.05 -1.71 -1.61
C GLY A 79 4.82 -2.99 -2.42
N ASP A 80 5.88 -3.68 -2.86
CA ASP A 80 5.82 -4.92 -3.64
C ASP A 80 5.25 -6.07 -2.80
N LEU A 81 4.13 -6.62 -3.30
CA LEU A 81 3.43 -7.76 -2.72
C LEU A 81 3.97 -9.11 -3.21
N GLY A 82 4.87 -9.13 -4.20
CA GLY A 82 5.36 -10.34 -4.84
C GLY A 82 4.48 -10.80 -5.99
N ALA A 83 4.75 -12.01 -6.50
CA ALA A 83 3.98 -12.64 -7.58
C ALA A 83 2.87 -13.49 -6.98
N GLU A 84 1.73 -12.86 -6.69
CA GLU A 84 0.55 -13.55 -6.17
C GLU A 84 -0.22 -14.21 -7.33
N PRO A 85 -0.80 -15.40 -7.13
CA PRO A 85 -1.81 -15.90 -8.05
C PRO A 85 -3.00 -14.94 -8.03
N GLU A 86 -3.59 -14.66 -9.21
CA GLU A 86 -4.65 -13.66 -9.46
C GLU A 86 -5.79 -13.59 -8.41
N VAL A 87 -6.02 -14.69 -7.69
CA VAL A 87 -7.06 -14.86 -6.66
C VAL A 87 -6.75 -14.27 -5.28
N HIS A 88 -5.53 -13.78 -5.02
CA HIS A 88 -5.09 -13.34 -3.69
C HIS A 88 -4.78 -11.85 -3.55
N LEU A 89 -5.25 -11.02 -4.50
CA LEU A 89 -5.27 -9.56 -4.36
C LEU A 89 -6.25 -9.16 -3.25
N CYS A 90 -5.75 -9.19 -2.01
CA CYS A 90 -6.49 -8.94 -0.78
C CYS A 90 -7.33 -7.66 -0.86
N CYS A 91 -8.64 -7.86 -1.04
CA CYS A 91 -9.69 -7.06 -0.46
C CYS A 91 -9.47 -6.99 1.06
N GLY A 92 -9.25 -5.79 1.59
CA GLY A 92 -9.11 -5.54 3.03
C GLY A 92 -9.28 -4.07 3.37
#